data_AF-A0A966NIC5-F1
#
_entry.id   AF-A0A966NIC5-F1
#
_cell.length_a   1.000
_cell.length_b   1.000
_cell.length_c   1.000
_cell.angle_alpha   90.00
_cell.angle_beta   90.00
_cell.angle_gamma   90.00
#
_symmetry.space_group_name_H-M   'P 1'
#
loop_
_entity.id
_entity.type
_entity.pdbx_description
1 polymer ?
#
loop_
_entity_poly.entity_id
_entity_poly.type
_entity_poly.pdbx_seq_one_letter_code
_entity_poly.pdbx_strand_id
1 'polypeptide(L)' 'MNLNSNRLLIGHFERSDLEQWFLIESDPEVRKYILDGSILNREQSLAYIDQNIDSYAKFNFGLA' A
#
# COMPACT_ATOMS: atom_id res chain seq x y z
N MET A 1 14.24 0.34 5.21
CA MET A 1 14.79 -1.03 5.04
C MET A 1 14.34 -1.56 3.69
N ASN A 2 15.28 -2.04 2.88
CA ASN A 2 14.99 -2.65 1.58
C ASN A 2 15.32 -4.14 1.65
N LEU A 3 14.33 -5.00 1.46
CA LEU A 3 14.50 -6.45 1.39
C LEU A 3 14.69 -6.83 -0.07
N ASN A 4 15.86 -7.36 -0.38
CA ASN A 4 16.23 -7.75 -1.74
C ASN A 4 16.16 -9.27 -1.89
N SER A 5 15.59 -9.71 -3.00
CA SER A 5 15.63 -11.10 -3.47
C SER A 5 16.08 -11.14 -4.92
N ASN A 6 16.23 -12.33 -5.50
CA ASN A 6 16.66 -12.49 -6.89
C ASN A 6 15.75 -11.81 -7.92
N ARG A 7 14.48 -11.55 -7.59
CA ARG A 7 13.47 -11.03 -8.53
C ARG A 7 12.66 -9.84 -8.00
N LEU A 8 12.73 -9.57 -6.70
CA LEU A 8 11.90 -8.57 -6.03
C LEU A 8 12.74 -7.72 -5.10
N LEU A 9 12.44 -6.42 -5.11
CA LEU A 9 12.81 -5.45 -4.10
C LEU A 9 11.54 -5.09 -3.33
N ILE A 10 11.56 -5.27 -2.01
CA ILE A 10 10.46 -4.88 -1.12
C ILE A 10 10.97 -3.70 -0.28
N GLY A 11 10.32 -2.56 -0.48
CA GLY A 11 10.62 -1.30 0.22
C GLY A 11 9.38 -0.76 0.92
N HIS A 12 9.53 0.43 1.48
CA HIS A 12 8.40 1.24 1.93
C HIS A 12 7.76 1.93 0.73
N PHE A 13 6.50 2.34 0.89
CA PHE A 13 5.85 3.17 -0.10
C PHE A 13 6.51 4.54 -0.19
N GLU A 14 6.56 5.06 -1.41
CA GLU A 14 6.84 6.44 -1.72
C GLU A 14 5.59 7.10 -2.32
N ARG A 15 5.50 8.43 -2.26
CA ARG A 15 4.34 9.14 -2.85
C ARG A 15 4.19 8.92 -4.35
N SER A 16 5.27 8.55 -5.05
CA SER A 16 5.22 8.17 -6.46
C SER A 16 4.43 6.88 -6.71
N ASP A 17 4.22 6.04 -5.69
CA ASP A 17 3.53 4.75 -5.81
C ASP A 17 2.00 4.90 -5.74
N LEU A 18 1.50 6.05 -5.30
CA LEU A 18 0.09 6.32 -5.03
C LEU A 18 -0.83 5.96 -6.21
N GLU A 19 -0.49 6.38 -7.43
CA GLU A 19 -1.31 6.10 -8.60
C GLU A 19 -1.28 4.61 -8.99
N GLN A 20 -0.11 3.97 -8.92
CA GLN A 20 0.02 2.56 -9.29
C GLN A 20 -0.70 1.66 -8.30
N TRP A 21 -0.61 1.97 -7.01
CA TRP A 21 -1.32 1.23 -5.99
C TRP A 21 -2.83 1.42 -6.08
N PHE A 22 -3.31 2.63 -6.39
CA PHE A 22 -4.73 2.85 -6.65
C PHE A 22 -5.26 1.96 -7.78
N LEU A 23 -4.50 1.78 -8.87
CA LEU A 23 -4.90 0.91 -9.96
C LEU A 23 -5.05 -0.55 -9.50
N ILE A 24 -4.11 -1.05 -8.71
CA ILE A 24 -4.17 -2.40 -8.11
C ILE A 24 -5.40 -2.55 -7.20
N GLU A 25 -5.61 -1.58 -6.32
CA GLU A 25 -6.70 -1.59 -5.33
C GLU A 25 -8.08 -1.35 -5.93
N SER A 26 -8.15 -0.74 -7.12
CA SER A 26 -9.39 -0.54 -7.86
C SER A 26 -9.87 -1.80 -8.58
N ASP A 27 -9.03 -2.82 -8.70
CA ASP A 27 -9.37 -4.09 -9.34
C ASP A 27 -10.22 -4.97 -8.39
N PRO A 28 -11.50 -5.26 -8.74
CA PRO A 28 -12.35 -6.10 -7.92
C PRO A 28 -11.80 -7.52 -7.73
N GLU A 29 -11.06 -8.06 -8.71
CA GLU A 29 -10.48 -9.41 -8.62
C GLU A 29 -9.32 -9.48 -7.64
N VAL A 30 -8.61 -8.36 -7.43
CA VAL A 30 -7.58 -8.22 -6.40
C VAL A 30 -8.22 -8.09 -5.02
N ARG A 31 -9.26 -7.24 -4.88
CA ARG A 31 -9.90 -6.97 -3.59
C ARG A 31 -10.85 -8.04 -3.07
N LYS A 32 -11.24 -9.03 -3.88
CA LYS A 32 -12.20 -10.09 -3.47
C LYS A 32 -11.80 -10.87 -2.22
N TYR A 33 -10.53 -10.82 -1.81
CA TYR A 33 -10.01 -11.48 -0.60
C TYR A 33 -9.72 -10.52 0.57
N ILE A 34 -9.92 -9.22 0.40
CA ILE A 34 -9.81 -8.23 1.49
C ILE A 34 -11.10 -8.32 2.32
N LEU A 35 -10.98 -8.40 3.66
CA LEU A 35 -12.00 -8.85 4.61
C LEU A 35 -13.36 -8.11 4.58
N ASP A 36 -13.43 -6.90 4.05
CA ASP A 36 -14.66 -6.11 3.93
C ASP A 36 -15.20 -6.03 2.49
N GLY A 37 -14.49 -6.59 1.51
CA GLY A 37 -14.82 -6.52 0.09
C GLY A 37 -14.98 -5.09 -0.44
N SER A 38 -14.55 -4.08 0.32
CA SER A 38 -14.83 -2.70 -0.01
C SER A 38 -13.86 -2.24 -1.09
N ILE A 39 -14.40 -1.86 -2.25
CA ILE A 39 -13.60 -1.19 -3.27
C ILE A 39 -13.41 0.24 -2.77
N LEU A 40 -12.18 0.56 -2.35
CA LEU A 40 -11.84 1.91 -1.96
C LEU A 40 -11.93 2.83 -3.17
N ASN A 41 -12.59 3.97 -3.01
CA ASN A 41 -12.48 5.04 -3.99
C ASN A 41 -11.06 5.62 -3.97
N ARG A 42 -10.78 6.51 -4.93
CA ARG A 42 -9.44 7.10 -5.08
C ARG A 42 -8.96 7.81 -3.82
N GLU A 43 -9.82 8.61 -3.19
CA GLU A 43 -9.47 9.34 -1.97
C GLU A 43 -9.13 8.39 -0.82
N GLN A 44 -9.94 7.35 -0.62
CA GLN A 44 -9.71 6.34 0.42
C GLN A 44 -8.42 5.55 0.19
N SER A 45 -8.14 5.18 -1.06
CA SER A 45 -6.91 4.44 -1.43
C SER A 45 -5.66 5.28 -1.17
N LEU A 46 -5.68 6.56 -1.54
CA LEU A 46 -4.56 7.47 -1.32
C LEU A 46 -4.32 7.71 0.18
N ALA A 47 -5.40 7.96 0.94
CA ALA A 47 -5.31 8.18 2.39
C ALA A 47 -4.71 6.97 3.14
N TYR A 48 -5.06 5.74 2.72
CA TYR A 48 -4.49 4.52 3.29
C TYR A 48 -2.97 4.44 3.08
N ILE A 49 -2.47 4.73 1.88
CA ILE A 49 -1.02 4.67 1.61
C ILE A 49 -0.29 5.79 2.32
N ASP A 50 -0.82 7.02 2.33
CA ASP A 50 -0.21 8.13 3.06
C ASP A 50 -0.05 7.78 4.55
N GLN A 51 -1.05 7.16 5.18
CA GLN A 51 -0.94 6.65 6.56
C GLN A 51 0.17 5.59 6.70
N ASN A 52 0.36 4.73 5.70
CA ASN A 52 1.44 3.74 5.71
C ASN A 52 2.82 4.40 5.57
N ILE A 53 2.96 5.43 4.72
CA ILE A 53 4.20 6.21 4.59
C ILE A 53 4.55 6.88 5.92
N ASP A 54 3.59 7.56 6.53
CA ASP A 54 3.77 8.26 7.81
C ASP A 54 4.10 7.28 8.95
N SER A 55 3.39 6.15 9.00
CA SER A 55 3.65 5.08 9.96
C SER A 55 5.07 4.51 9.78
N TYR A 56 5.48 4.27 8.53
CA TYR A 56 6.83 3.79 8.23
C TYR A 56 7.91 4.79 8.65
N ALA A 57 7.73 6.08 8.35
CA ALA A 57 8.67 7.13 8.75
C ALA A 57 8.83 7.19 10.28
N LYS A 58 7.76 6.90 11.02
CA LYS A 58 7.75 6.93 12.48
C LYS A 58 8.29 5.65 13.13
N PHE A 59 7.97 4.48 12.58
CA PHE A 59 8.18 3.19 13.25
C PHE A 59 9.11 2.23 12.51
N ASN A 60 9.50 2.52 11.28
CA ASN A 60 10.38 1.74 10.40
C ASN A 60 9.84 0.35 9.98
N PHE A 61 9.12 -0.39 10.85
CA PHE A 61 8.25 -1.53 10.51
C PHE A 61 7.37 -1.94 11.70
N GLY A 62 6.08 -2.21 11.45
CA GLY A 62 5.16 -2.77 12.44
C GLY A 62 4.56 -1.75 13.41
N LEU A 63 3.25 -1.88 13.65
CA LEU A 63 2.52 -1.14 14.68
C LEU A 63 3.22 -1.27 16.04
N ALA A 64 3.38 -0.14 16.74
CA ALA A 64 3.37 -0.11 18.20
C ALA A 64 1.92 0.08 18.66
#